data_AF-A0A9D1HHD8-F1
#
_entry.id   AF-A0A9D1HHD8-F1
#
_cell.length_a   1.000
_cell.length_b   1.000
_cell.length_c   1.000
_cell.angle_alpha   90.00
_cell.angle_beta   90.00
_cell.angle_gamma   90.00
#
_symmetry.space_group_name_H-M   'P 1'
#
loop_
_entity.id
_entity.type
_entity.pdbx_description
1 polymer ?
#
loop_
_entity_poly.entity_id
_entity_poly.type
_entity_poly.pdbx_seq_one_letter_code
_entity_poly.pdbx_strand_id
1 'polypeptide(L)'
;MPRGILPEVKLQAVKDYISGNGSYLSHASELGVNETVFRRWVNKYKAFGESAFIRTGHNQSYPASFKKCVVEAYLNGGGNVRTRKAAGRKPDLTGRKRARANGGGLPKKTCGNRKEAGLSRKRNKHIYQVIKGEHEEHHYPIRSLCKLGGITRAAYYKWLNRIETANDRLNKQISDRLEAIHQEHPDMGYRRLNDKLRHDNGIKVND
;
A
#
# COMPACT_ATOMS: atom_id res chain seq x y z
N MET A 1 -2.75 -20.88 2.70
CA MET A 1 -4.11 -21.46 2.69
C MET A 1 -4.05 -22.76 1.88
N PRO A 2 -4.37 -23.93 2.45
CA PRO A 2 -4.39 -25.18 1.68
C PRO A 2 -5.44 -25.08 0.58
N ARG A 3 -5.00 -25.21 -0.67
CA ARG A 3 -5.78 -24.90 -1.88
C ARG A 3 -6.66 -26.07 -2.37
N GLY A 4 -6.59 -27.24 -1.70
CA GLY A 4 -7.30 -28.45 -2.11
C GLY A 4 -8.66 -28.71 -1.46
N ILE A 5 -9.00 -28.02 -0.36
CA ILE A 5 -10.24 -28.31 0.39
C ILE A 5 -11.33 -27.32 -0.01
N LEU A 6 -12.46 -27.85 -0.50
CA LEU A 6 -13.67 -27.12 -0.87
C LEU A 6 -14.19 -26.26 0.30
N PRO A 7 -14.67 -25.02 0.07
CA PRO A 7 -15.20 -24.15 1.12
C PRO A 7 -16.36 -24.75 1.91
N GLU A 8 -17.18 -25.58 1.26
CA GLU A 8 -18.34 -26.24 1.86
C GLU A 8 -17.94 -27.29 2.91
N VAL A 9 -16.96 -28.13 2.60
CA VAL A 9 -16.40 -29.12 3.54
C VAL A 9 -15.82 -28.44 4.79
N LYS A 10 -15.21 -27.26 4.63
CA LYS A 10 -14.69 -26.47 5.76
C LYS A 10 -15.80 -25.91 6.63
N LEU A 11 -16.88 -25.44 6.01
CA LEU A 11 -18.05 -24.92 6.72
C LEU A 11 -18.71 -26.01 7.55
N GLN A 12 -18.87 -27.20 6.97
CA GLN A 12 -19.46 -28.34 7.66
C GLN A 12 -18.65 -28.73 8.90
N ALA A 13 -17.34 -28.98 8.75
CA ALA A 13 -16.48 -29.35 9.87
C ALA A 13 -16.44 -28.30 10.99
N VAL A 14 -16.54 -27.01 10.65
CA VAL A 14 -16.60 -25.93 11.66
C VAL A 14 -17.98 -25.88 12.35
N LYS A 15 -19.07 -26.18 11.64
CA LYS A 15 -20.42 -26.28 12.23
C LYS A 15 -20.52 -27.46 13.19
N ASP A 16 -19.98 -28.62 12.81
CA ASP A 16 -19.98 -29.83 13.65
C ASP A 16 -19.22 -29.61 14.97
N TYR A 17 -18.06 -28.95 14.89
CA TYR A 17 -17.32 -28.51 16.08
C TYR A 17 -18.14 -27.56 16.98
N ILE A 18 -18.89 -26.62 16.41
CA ILE A 18 -19.71 -25.68 17.19
C ILE A 18 -20.91 -26.37 17.84
N SER A 19 -21.46 -27.39 17.19
CA SER A 19 -22.50 -28.25 17.76
C SER A 19 -21.98 -29.16 18.89
N GLY A 20 -20.68 -29.12 19.20
CA GLY A 20 -20.06 -29.88 20.28
C GLY A 20 -19.63 -31.30 19.89
N ASN A 21 -19.76 -31.66 18.61
CA ASN A 21 -19.36 -32.99 18.13
C ASN A 21 -17.87 -32.99 17.81
N GLY A 22 -17.02 -33.35 18.78
CA GLY A 22 -15.59 -33.60 18.56
C GLY A 22 -14.65 -32.44 18.91
N SER A 23 -13.35 -32.74 18.94
CA SER A 23 -12.28 -31.79 19.27
C SER A 23 -11.65 -31.15 18.02
N TYR A 24 -10.84 -30.10 18.19
CA TYR A 24 -10.10 -29.50 17.06
C TYR A 24 -9.24 -30.53 16.33
N LEU A 25 -8.62 -31.46 17.06
CA LEU A 25 -7.71 -32.46 16.52
C LEU A 25 -8.46 -33.53 15.70
N SER A 26 -9.68 -33.90 16.09
CA SER A 26 -10.49 -34.90 15.37
C SER A 26 -10.82 -34.45 13.94
N HIS A 27 -11.44 -33.29 13.79
CA HIS A 27 -11.76 -32.70 12.49
C HIS A 27 -10.51 -32.32 11.67
N ALA A 28 -9.43 -31.91 12.34
CA ALA A 28 -8.17 -31.61 11.67
C ALA A 28 -7.55 -32.87 11.05
N SER A 29 -7.55 -33.98 11.80
CA SER A 29 -7.04 -35.27 11.35
C SER A 29 -7.87 -35.84 10.19
N GLU A 30 -9.20 -35.75 10.28
CA GLU A 30 -10.14 -36.17 9.22
C GLU A 30 -9.90 -35.43 7.90
N LEU A 31 -9.56 -34.14 7.98
CA LEU A 31 -9.30 -33.31 6.80
C LEU A 31 -7.83 -33.33 6.34
N GLY A 32 -6.95 -34.09 7.01
CA GLY A 32 -5.51 -34.10 6.71
C GLY A 32 -4.83 -32.73 6.93
N VAL A 33 -5.36 -31.93 7.85
CA VAL A 33 -4.92 -30.56 8.13
C VAL A 33 -4.37 -30.48 9.55
N ASN A 34 -3.38 -29.62 9.78
CA ASN A 34 -2.84 -29.42 11.12
C ASN A 34 -3.89 -28.72 12.03
N GLU A 35 -3.98 -29.13 13.30
CA GLU A 35 -4.91 -28.58 14.30
C GLU A 35 -4.89 -27.03 14.35
N THR A 36 -3.71 -26.44 14.21
CA THR A 36 -3.53 -24.97 14.21
C THR A 36 -4.26 -24.27 13.05
N VAL A 37 -4.38 -24.93 11.90
CA VAL A 37 -5.11 -24.41 10.73
C VAL A 37 -6.62 -24.52 10.96
N PHE A 38 -7.09 -25.62 11.55
CA PHE A 38 -8.50 -25.79 11.91
C PHE A 38 -8.93 -24.78 12.99
N ARG A 39 -8.11 -24.54 14.01
CA ARG A 39 -8.33 -23.48 15.02
C ARG A 39 -8.45 -22.09 14.38
N ARG A 40 -7.63 -21.79 13.36
CA ARG A 40 -7.74 -20.54 12.59
C ARG A 40 -9.06 -20.44 11.83
N TRP A 41 -9.61 -21.55 11.33
CA TRP A 41 -10.91 -21.57 10.64
C TRP A 41 -12.06 -21.28 11.60
N VAL A 42 -12.07 -21.92 12.77
CA VAL A 42 -13.08 -21.66 13.81
C VAL A 42 -13.05 -20.20 14.26
N ASN A 43 -11.86 -19.63 14.50
CA ASN A 43 -11.73 -18.21 14.87
C ASN A 43 -12.24 -17.28 13.76
N LYS A 44 -11.99 -17.63 12.49
CA LYS A 44 -12.49 -16.86 11.36
C LYS A 44 -14.02 -16.94 11.24
N TYR A 45 -14.60 -18.12 11.49
CA TYR A 45 -16.05 -18.30 11.54
C TYR A 45 -16.70 -17.50 12.68
N LYS A 46 -16.11 -17.51 13.88
CA LYS A 46 -16.60 -16.70 15.01
C LYS A 46 -16.60 -15.19 14.70
N ALA A 47 -15.66 -14.73 13.87
CA ALA A 47 -15.55 -13.31 13.52
C ALA A 47 -16.45 -12.87 12.35
N PHE A 48 -16.67 -13.74 11.35
CA PHE A 48 -17.33 -13.35 10.09
C PHE A 48 -18.54 -14.25 9.71
N GLY A 49 -18.88 -15.26 10.51
CA GLY A 49 -19.94 -16.24 10.23
C GLY A 49 -19.65 -17.08 8.98
N GLU A 50 -20.71 -17.49 8.27
CA GLU A 50 -20.62 -18.29 7.03
C GLU A 50 -19.87 -17.55 5.91
N SER A 51 -19.88 -16.21 5.93
CA SER A 51 -19.17 -15.37 4.97
C SER A 51 -17.64 -15.49 5.06
N ALA A 52 -17.11 -16.05 6.16
CA ALA A 52 -15.69 -16.29 6.38
C ALA A 52 -15.04 -17.17 5.30
N PHE A 53 -15.82 -18.09 4.71
CA PHE A 53 -15.36 -19.11 3.77
C PHE A 53 -15.75 -18.84 2.32
N ILE A 54 -16.53 -17.79 2.05
CA ILE A 54 -16.74 -17.32 0.69
C ILE A 54 -15.37 -16.95 0.11
N ARG A 55 -14.97 -17.59 -0.99
CA ARG A 55 -13.83 -17.14 -1.78
C ARG A 55 -14.19 -15.77 -2.33
N THR A 56 -13.87 -14.72 -1.58
CA THR A 56 -13.70 -13.38 -2.11
C THR A 56 -12.44 -13.42 -2.97
N GLY A 57 -12.60 -13.98 -4.16
CA GLY A 57 -11.67 -13.77 -5.24
C GLY A 57 -11.55 -12.26 -5.39
N HIS A 58 -10.35 -11.77 -5.09
CA HIS A 58 -9.90 -10.42 -5.39
C HIS A 58 -10.48 -9.34 -4.46
N ASN A 59 -9.64 -8.32 -4.20
CA ASN A 59 -9.91 -7.23 -3.27
C ASN A 59 -11.33 -6.69 -3.42
N GLN A 60 -12.14 -6.82 -2.36
CA GLN A 60 -13.45 -6.19 -2.27
C GLN A 60 -13.25 -4.68 -2.41
N SER A 61 -13.52 -4.14 -3.59
CA SER A 61 -13.40 -2.71 -3.82
C SER A 61 -14.44 -2.01 -2.97
N TYR A 62 -13.99 -1.16 -2.05
CA TYR A 62 -14.88 -0.28 -1.31
C TYR A 62 -15.72 0.56 -2.29
N PRO A 63 -17.02 0.77 -2.00
CA PRO A 63 -17.86 1.64 -2.82
C PRO A 63 -17.28 3.05 -2.85
N ALA A 64 -17.51 3.76 -3.97
CA ALA A 64 -16.94 5.09 -4.19
C ALA A 64 -17.37 6.09 -3.10
N SER A 65 -18.59 5.95 -2.58
CA SER A 65 -19.11 6.73 -1.45
C SER A 65 -18.26 6.56 -0.19
N PHE A 66 -17.90 5.33 0.15
CA PHE A 66 -17.05 5.04 1.31
C PHE A 66 -15.64 5.59 1.13
N LYS A 67 -15.05 5.44 -0.06
CA LYS A 67 -13.72 5.99 -0.35
C LYS A 67 -13.71 7.52 -0.26
N LYS A 68 -14.76 8.19 -0.76
CA LYS A 68 -14.92 9.65 -0.65
C LYS A 68 -15.05 10.09 0.80
N CYS A 69 -15.93 9.46 1.56
CA CYS A 69 -16.16 9.77 2.97
C CYS A 69 -14.87 9.64 3.82
N VAL A 70 -14.07 8.59 3.59
CA VAL A 70 -12.79 8.42 4.28
C VAL A 70 -11.79 9.53 3.94
N VAL A 71 -11.72 9.94 2.67
CA VAL A 71 -10.82 11.01 2.22
C VAL A 71 -11.24 12.36 2.79
N GLU A 72 -12.54 12.64 2.78
CA GLU A 72 -13.13 13.87 3.31
C GLU A 72 -12.93 14.01 4.82
N ALA A 73 -13.16 12.93 5.59
CA ALA A 73 -12.86 12.90 7.02
C ALA A 73 -11.36 13.14 7.33
N TYR A 74 -10.47 12.72 6.44
CA TYR A 74 -9.02 12.90 6.58
C TYR A 74 -8.59 14.35 6.30
N LEU A 75 -9.20 14.99 5.29
CA LEU A 75 -8.93 16.39 4.94
C LEU A 75 -9.49 17.36 5.98
N ASN A 76 -10.60 17.00 6.61
CA ASN A 76 -11.26 17.81 7.64
C ASN A 76 -10.61 17.67 9.04
N GLY A 77 -9.42 17.07 9.16
CA GLY A 77 -8.63 17.05 10.40
C GLY A 77 -9.17 16.16 11.53
N GLY A 78 -10.23 15.38 11.30
CA GLY A 78 -10.91 14.58 12.32
C GLY A 78 -10.29 13.20 12.59
N GLY A 79 -9.00 13.10 12.94
CA GLY A 79 -8.32 11.81 13.00
C GLY A 79 -7.21 11.60 14.03
N ASN A 80 -7.51 11.68 15.34
CA ASN A 80 -6.66 11.09 16.39
C ASN A 80 -6.58 9.56 16.22
N VAL A 81 -5.38 8.99 16.40
CA VAL A 81 -5.01 7.56 16.29
C VAL A 81 -5.88 6.62 17.17
N ARG A 82 -6.65 7.15 18.12
CA ARG A 82 -7.47 6.38 19.07
C ARG A 82 -8.86 5.93 18.57
N THR A 83 -9.39 6.42 17.45
CA THR A 83 -10.72 6.00 16.94
C THR A 83 -10.68 4.83 15.93
N ARG A 84 -9.51 4.24 15.67
CA ARG A 84 -9.32 3.16 14.68
C ARG A 84 -10.08 1.86 14.98
N LYS A 85 -10.55 1.64 16.22
CA LYS A 85 -11.30 0.42 16.58
C LYS A 85 -12.82 0.49 16.40
N ALA A 86 -13.41 1.67 16.15
CA ALA A 86 -14.86 1.82 16.05
C ALA A 86 -15.41 1.82 14.60
N ALA A 87 -14.62 2.23 13.62
CA ALA A 87 -15.05 2.35 12.20
C ALA A 87 -14.98 1.04 11.39
N GLY A 88 -14.73 -0.09 12.05
CA GLY A 88 -14.66 -1.42 11.42
C GLY A 88 -16.00 -2.11 11.19
N ARG A 89 -17.14 -1.46 11.46
CA ARG A 89 -18.47 -2.01 11.15
C ARG A 89 -18.88 -1.58 9.74
N LYS A 90 -18.86 -2.52 8.79
CA LYS A 90 -19.51 -2.32 7.48
C LYS A 90 -21.02 -2.58 7.62
N PRO A 91 -21.90 -1.75 7.01
CA PRO A 91 -23.30 -2.10 6.88
C PRO A 91 -23.47 -3.21 5.84
N ASP A 92 -24.35 -4.16 6.13
CA ASP A 92 -24.74 -5.23 5.23
C ASP A 92 -25.59 -4.67 4.07
N LEU A 93 -25.16 -4.92 2.84
CA LEU A 93 -25.88 -4.55 1.62
C LEU A 93 -26.02 -5.79 0.75
N THR A 94 -26.81 -6.75 1.22
CA THR A 94 -27.33 -7.84 0.42
C THR A 94 -28.42 -7.32 -0.52
N GLY A 95 -28.11 -7.27 -1.82
CA GLY A 95 -29.11 -6.99 -2.85
C GLY A 95 -28.49 -6.51 -4.15
N ARG A 96 -28.22 -7.43 -5.09
CA ARG A 96 -27.94 -7.04 -6.48
C ARG A 96 -28.67 -7.94 -7.48
N LYS A 97 -29.72 -7.37 -8.08
CA LYS A 97 -30.36 -7.86 -9.30
C LYS A 97 -29.33 -7.95 -10.43
N ARG A 98 -29.42 -9.03 -11.22
CA ARG A 98 -28.62 -9.26 -12.43
C ARG A 98 -29.15 -8.37 -13.57
N ALA A 99 -28.24 -7.73 -14.30
CA ALA A 99 -28.47 -7.29 -15.66
C ALA A 99 -27.31 -7.80 -16.53
N ARG A 100 -27.64 -8.57 -17.57
CA ARG A 100 -26.73 -8.96 -18.65
C ARG A 100 -26.63 -7.81 -19.64
N ALA A 101 -25.43 -7.49 -20.10
CA ALA A 101 -25.21 -6.79 -21.37
C ALA A 101 -23.86 -7.23 -21.95
N ASN A 102 -23.90 -7.58 -23.23
CA ASN A 102 -22.79 -8.05 -24.06
C ASN A 102 -21.86 -6.89 -24.47
N GLY A 103 -20.58 -7.24 -24.65
CA GLY A 103 -19.70 -6.72 -25.71
C GLY A 103 -19.28 -5.25 -25.68
N GLY A 104 -17.98 -5.00 -25.50
CA GLY A 104 -17.35 -3.75 -25.95
C GLY A 104 -16.15 -3.32 -25.12
N GLY A 105 -14.94 -3.60 -25.63
CA GLY A 105 -13.69 -2.90 -25.33
C GLY A 105 -13.23 -2.88 -23.87
N LEU A 106 -12.16 -3.62 -23.56
CA LEU A 106 -11.33 -3.33 -22.39
C LEU A 106 -10.94 -1.84 -22.44
N PRO A 107 -11.40 -0.97 -21.51
CA PRO A 107 -10.73 0.30 -21.34
C PRO A 107 -9.30 -0.05 -20.92
N LYS A 108 -8.32 0.33 -21.75
CA LYS A 108 -6.92 0.37 -21.31
C LYS A 108 -6.95 1.02 -19.93
N LYS A 109 -6.36 0.34 -18.93
CA LYS A 109 -6.24 0.84 -17.57
C LYS A 109 -5.85 2.31 -17.67
N THR A 110 -6.74 3.22 -17.29
CA THR A 110 -6.32 4.58 -16.95
C THR A 110 -5.22 4.36 -15.92
N CYS A 111 -4.02 4.81 -16.29
CA CYS A 111 -2.90 4.96 -15.39
C CYS A 111 -3.48 5.42 -14.05
N GLY A 112 -3.43 4.57 -13.03
CA GLY A 112 -3.82 5.01 -11.71
C GLY A 112 -2.97 6.22 -11.42
N ASN A 113 -3.60 7.35 -11.04
CA ASN A 113 -2.92 8.52 -10.51
C ASN A 113 -2.17 8.08 -9.24
N ARG A 114 -1.05 7.39 -9.43
CA ARG A 114 -0.03 7.15 -8.43
C ARG A 114 0.56 8.52 -8.24
N LYS A 115 0.02 9.28 -7.28
CA LYS A 115 0.69 10.46 -6.75
C LYS A 115 2.13 10.06 -6.55
N GLU A 116 3.00 10.76 -7.27
CA GLU A 116 4.42 10.51 -7.39
C GLU A 116 4.97 10.12 -6.02
N ALA A 117 5.40 8.87 -5.88
CA ALA A 117 6.29 8.54 -4.79
C ALA A 117 7.56 9.33 -5.08
N GLY A 118 7.70 10.48 -4.43
CA GLY A 118 8.80 11.40 -4.69
C GLY A 118 10.11 10.63 -4.72
N LEU A 119 10.87 10.80 -5.80
CA LEU A 119 12.16 10.15 -6.07
C LEU A 119 13.24 10.42 -5.00
N SER A 120 12.88 11.11 -3.91
CA SER A 120 13.78 11.41 -2.81
C SER A 120 13.95 10.20 -1.90
N ARG A 121 15.11 9.53 -1.99
CA ARG A 121 15.59 8.61 -0.94
C ARG A 121 15.66 9.28 0.45
N LYS A 122 15.61 10.62 0.52
CA LYS A 122 15.70 11.40 1.75
C LYS A 122 14.31 11.62 2.35
N ARG A 123 13.93 10.74 3.29
CA ARG A 123 12.67 10.83 4.05
C ARG A 123 12.47 12.17 4.78
N ASN A 124 13.55 12.85 5.20
CA ASN A 124 13.47 14.01 6.10
C ASN A 124 13.94 15.33 5.43
N LYS A 125 13.92 15.44 4.09
CA LYS A 125 14.45 16.63 3.36
C LYS A 125 13.86 17.95 3.86
N HIS A 126 12.55 17.99 4.07
CA HIS A 126 11.84 19.20 4.53
C HIS A 126 12.29 19.63 5.93
N ILE A 127 12.54 18.69 6.85
CA ILE A 127 12.95 19.01 8.22
C ILE A 127 14.35 19.67 8.21
N TYR A 128 15.26 19.18 7.36
CA TYR A 128 16.58 19.80 7.23
C TYR A 128 16.50 21.23 6.68
N GLN A 129 15.60 21.48 5.71
CA GLN A 129 15.39 22.81 5.15
C GLN A 129 14.82 23.78 6.20
N VAL A 130 13.84 23.33 7.00
CA VAL A 130 13.28 24.13 8.10
C VAL A 130 14.35 24.46 9.14
N ILE A 131 15.12 23.47 9.60
CA ILE A 131 16.20 23.70 10.58
C ILE A 131 17.25 24.68 10.03
N LYS A 132 17.57 24.58 8.74
CA LYS A 132 18.53 25.49 8.09
C LYS A 132 17.97 26.92 8.05
N GLY A 133 16.72 27.11 7.64
CA GLY A 133 16.06 28.42 7.60
C GLY A 133 15.94 29.07 8.98
N GLU A 134 15.45 28.34 9.97
CA GLU A 134 15.32 28.80 11.36
C GLU A 134 16.68 29.19 11.99
N HIS A 135 17.74 28.46 11.64
CA HIS A 135 19.09 28.79 12.08
C HIS A 135 19.62 30.05 11.39
N GLU A 136 19.35 30.24 10.11
CA GLU A 136 19.78 31.44 9.36
C GLU A 136 19.02 32.69 9.81
N GLU A 137 17.72 32.59 10.09
CA GLU A 137 16.87 33.73 10.48
C GLU A 137 17.07 34.15 11.94
N HIS A 138 17.05 33.19 12.88
CA HIS A 138 17.03 33.48 14.32
C HIS A 138 18.32 33.07 15.04
N HIS A 139 19.30 32.49 14.33
CA HIS A 139 20.60 32.08 14.89
C HIS A 139 20.48 31.09 16.06
N TYR A 140 19.38 30.32 16.11
CA TYR A 140 19.17 29.32 17.14
C TYR A 140 20.22 28.21 17.07
N PRO A 141 20.65 27.65 18.22
CA PRO A 141 21.61 26.56 18.21
C PRO A 141 21.03 25.32 17.52
N ILE A 142 21.76 24.81 16.52
CA ILE A 142 21.38 23.65 15.69
C ILE A 142 21.01 22.43 16.55
N ARG A 143 21.63 22.28 17.72
CA ARG A 143 21.35 21.19 18.67
C ARG A 143 19.91 21.23 19.20
N SER A 144 19.38 22.42 19.48
CA SER A 144 18.01 22.61 19.96
C SER A 144 17.00 22.37 18.83
N LEU A 145 17.27 22.91 17.64
CA LEU A 145 16.44 22.68 16.45
C LEU A 145 16.38 21.20 16.05
N CYS A 146 17.51 20.48 16.12
CA CYS A 146 17.56 19.04 15.89
C CYS A 146 16.74 18.26 16.93
N LYS A 147 16.75 18.69 18.20
CA LYS A 147 15.95 18.08 19.27
C LYS A 147 14.45 18.29 19.02
N LEU A 148 14.05 19.48 18.56
CA LEU A 148 12.67 19.81 18.21
C LEU A 148 12.19 19.03 16.97
N GLY A 149 13.03 18.93 15.94
CA GLY A 149 12.71 18.21 14.70
C GLY A 149 12.82 16.68 14.80
N GLY A 150 13.20 16.12 15.96
CA GLY A 150 13.35 14.67 16.15
C GLY A 150 14.47 14.04 15.32
N ILE A 151 15.53 14.81 15.01
CA ILE A 151 16.66 14.34 14.19
C ILE A 151 17.94 14.33 15.00
N THR A 152 18.77 13.31 14.79
CA THR A 152 20.12 13.27 15.36
C THR A 152 20.98 14.39 14.74
N ARG A 153 21.70 15.15 15.57
CA ARG A 153 22.65 16.20 15.13
C ARG A 153 23.61 15.72 14.03
N ALA A 154 24.11 14.48 14.13
CA ALA A 154 24.99 13.88 13.12
C ALA A 154 24.32 13.76 11.73
N ALA A 155 23.03 13.45 11.67
CA ALA A 155 22.30 13.34 10.41
C ALA A 155 22.13 14.71 9.72
N TYR A 156 21.96 15.79 10.50
CA TYR A 156 21.91 17.15 9.97
C TYR A 156 23.23 17.53 9.30
N TYR A 157 24.35 17.40 10.01
CA TYR A 157 25.67 17.71 9.42
C TYR A 157 26.05 16.76 8.28
N LYS A 158 25.65 15.48 8.35
CA LYS A 158 25.80 14.55 7.24
C LYS A 158 24.97 14.94 6.02
N TRP A 159 23.85 15.63 6.19
CA TRP A 159 23.07 16.18 5.08
C TRP A 159 23.69 17.48 4.54
N LEU A 160 24.16 18.34 5.44
CA LEU A 160 24.80 19.63 5.12
C LEU A 160 26.11 19.44 4.32
N ASN A 161 26.94 18.48 4.74
CA ASN A 161 28.27 18.24 4.18
C ASN A 161 28.28 17.13 3.11
N ARG A 162 27.16 16.89 2.41
CA ARG A 162 27.17 15.88 1.34
C ARG A 162 27.88 16.41 0.11
N ILE A 163 28.91 15.69 -0.31
CA ILE A 163 29.50 15.81 -1.63
C ILE A 163 28.67 14.96 -2.61
N GLU A 164 28.38 15.50 -3.79
CA GLU A 164 27.71 14.77 -4.86
C GLU A 164 28.53 13.56 -5.29
N THR A 165 27.95 12.37 -5.19
CA THR A 165 28.62 11.15 -5.67
C THR A 165 28.51 11.04 -7.20
N ALA A 166 29.39 10.26 -7.83
CA ALA A 166 29.28 9.98 -9.27
C ALA A 166 27.89 9.45 -9.66
N ASN A 167 27.28 8.64 -8.80
CA ASN A 167 25.92 8.15 -8.97
C ASN A 167 24.86 9.25 -8.88
N ASP A 168 25.03 10.23 -8.01
CA ASP A 168 24.09 11.36 -7.91
C ASP A 168 24.12 12.20 -9.19
N ARG A 169 25.32 12.39 -9.77
CA ARG A 169 25.49 13.08 -11.06
C ARG A 169 24.84 12.30 -12.22
N LEU A 170 25.08 10.99 -12.29
CA LEU A 170 24.45 10.14 -13.30
C LEU A 170 22.92 10.12 -13.16
N ASN A 171 22.40 10.00 -11.93
CA ASN A 171 20.96 10.04 -11.69
C ASN A 171 20.35 11.39 -12.09
N LYS A 172 21.07 12.50 -11.87
CA LYS A 172 20.66 13.82 -12.33
C LYS A 172 20.62 13.89 -13.86
N GLN A 173 21.68 13.44 -14.54
CA GLN A 173 21.71 13.38 -16.01
C GLN A 173 20.59 12.49 -16.59
N ILE A 174 20.30 11.35 -15.97
CA ILE A 174 19.20 10.47 -16.37
C ILE A 174 17.85 11.18 -16.16
N SER A 175 17.67 11.89 -15.05
CA SER A 175 16.46 12.66 -14.76
C SER A 175 16.24 13.77 -15.79
N ASP A 176 17.27 14.58 -16.05
CA ASP A 176 17.21 15.69 -17.01
C ASP A 176 16.88 15.15 -18.43
N ARG A 177 17.47 14.01 -18.80
CA ARG A 177 17.21 13.37 -20.09
C ARG A 177 15.81 12.78 -20.18
N LEU A 178 15.30 12.17 -19.11
CA LEU A 178 13.93 11.66 -19.03
C LEU A 178 12.91 12.79 -19.20
N GLU A 179 13.13 13.92 -18.54
CA GLU A 179 12.29 15.11 -18.68
C GLU A 179 12.27 15.62 -20.12
N ALA A 180 13.44 15.70 -20.78
CA ALA A 180 13.52 16.09 -22.19
C ALA A 180 12.73 15.16 -23.12
N ILE A 181 12.89 13.83 -22.97
CA ILE A 181 12.15 12.87 -23.82
C ILE A 181 10.64 12.92 -23.52
N HIS A 182 10.25 13.14 -22.27
CA HIS A 182 8.83 13.25 -21.90
C HIS A 182 8.19 14.54 -22.42
N GLN A 183 8.95 15.64 -22.51
CA GLN A 183 8.48 16.87 -23.16
C GLN A 183 8.27 16.66 -24.67
N GLU A 184 9.19 15.97 -25.34
CA GLU A 184 9.05 15.62 -26.77
C GLU A 184 7.89 14.65 -27.02
N HIS A 185 7.64 13.72 -26.10
CA HIS A 185 6.70 12.62 -26.26
C HIS A 185 5.94 12.31 -24.96
N PRO A 186 4.90 13.08 -24.62
CA PRO A 186 4.12 12.88 -23.40
C PRO A 186 3.27 11.59 -23.42
N ASP A 187 3.13 10.96 -24.58
CA ASP A 187 2.44 9.68 -24.78
C ASP A 187 3.34 8.47 -24.47
N MET A 188 4.66 8.66 -24.40
CA MET A 188 5.60 7.59 -24.14
C MET A 188 5.63 7.23 -22.65
N GLY A 189 5.15 6.03 -22.35
CA GLY A 189 5.28 5.44 -21.01
C GLY A 189 6.71 5.06 -20.66
N TYR A 190 6.97 4.89 -19.36
CA TYR A 190 8.28 4.56 -18.76
C TYR A 190 9.08 3.49 -19.51
N ARG A 191 8.43 2.44 -20.00
CA ARG A 191 9.11 1.35 -20.73
C ARG A 191 9.76 1.85 -22.03
N ARG A 192 9.04 2.62 -22.84
CA ARG A 192 9.54 3.17 -24.12
C ARG A 192 10.62 4.23 -23.86
N LEU A 193 10.46 5.01 -22.78
CA LEU A 193 11.48 5.95 -22.33
C LEU A 193 12.79 5.24 -21.96
N ASN A 194 12.71 4.13 -21.21
CA ASN A 194 13.90 3.36 -20.83
C ASN A 194 14.58 2.71 -22.06
N ASP A 195 13.80 2.18 -23.01
CA ASP A 195 14.35 1.65 -24.26
C ASP A 195 15.09 2.75 -25.06
N LYS A 196 14.51 3.94 -25.17
CA LYS A 196 15.14 5.10 -25.84
C LYS A 196 16.41 5.56 -25.12
N LEU A 197 16.40 5.58 -23.79
CA LEU A 197 17.60 5.86 -22.97
C LEU A 197 18.73 4.84 -23.19
N ARG A 198 18.38 3.56 -23.34
CA ARG A 198 19.35 2.49 -23.61
C ARG A 198 19.93 2.59 -25.02
N HIS A 199 19.10 2.90 -26.03
CA HIS A 199 19.54 3.00 -27.42
C HIS A 199 20.35 4.27 -27.71
N ASP A 200 19.85 5.43 -27.29
CA ASP A 200 20.43 6.73 -27.68
C ASP A 200 21.67 7.09 -26.84
N ASN A 201 21.68 6.70 -25.56
CA ASN A 201 22.72 7.12 -24.61
C ASN A 201 23.58 5.95 -24.09
N GLY A 202 23.22 4.70 -24.39
CA GLY A 202 23.93 3.52 -23.87
C GLY A 202 23.83 3.34 -22.35
N ILE A 203 22.95 4.09 -21.67
CA ILE A 203 22.85 4.08 -20.21
C ILE A 203 21.94 2.92 -19.79
N LYS A 204 22.51 1.94 -19.09
CA LYS A 204 21.76 0.82 -18.51
C LYS A 204 21.19 1.21 -17.14
N VAL A 205 19.91 1.57 -17.10
CA VAL A 205 19.16 1.75 -15.86
C VAL A 205 18.68 0.37 -15.35
N ASN A 206 18.68 0.16 -14.03
CA ASN A 206 18.10 -1.04 -13.43
C ASN A 206 16.58 -1.10 -13.69
N ASP A 207 16.08 -2.29 -14.03
CA ASP A 207 14.65 -2.58 -14.28
C ASP A 207 13.79 -2.49 -13.00
#